data_AF-A0A3B8L8F0-F1
#
_entry.id   AF-A0A3B8L8F0-F1
#
_cell.length_a   1.000
_cell.length_b   1.000
_cell.length_c   1.000
_cell.angle_alpha   90.00
_cell.angle_beta   90.00
_cell.angle_gamma   90.00
#
_symmetry.space_group_name_H-M   'P 1'
#
loop_
_entity.id
_entity.type
_entity.pdbx_description
1 polymer ?
#
loop_
_entity_poly.entity_id
_entity_poly.type
_entity_poly.pdbx_seq_one_letter_code
_entity_poly.pdbx_strand_id
1 'polypeptide(L)' 'MEPMSGLDSAFLFLETPTSPMHIGSLAVIEGSLKFDEFREHLASRLHLVKSLR' A
#
# COMPACT_ATOMS: atom_id res chain seq x y z
N MET A 1 6.43 -20.55 -6.96
CA MET A 1 6.56 -19.10 -7.22
C MET A 1 5.44 -18.75 -8.17
N GLU A 2 4.67 -17.72 -7.85
CA GLU A 2 3.64 -17.20 -8.77
C GLU A 2 4.30 -16.23 -9.76
N PRO A 3 4.06 -16.36 -11.07
CA PRO A 3 4.54 -15.39 -12.03
C PRO A 3 3.86 -14.04 -11.83
N MET A 4 4.60 -12.94 -12.05
CA MET A 4 4.01 -11.60 -12.02
C MET A 4 3.00 -11.45 -13.15
N SER A 5 1.93 -10.70 -12.89
CA SER A 5 1.00 -10.34 -13.96
C SER A 5 1.72 -9.47 -15.00
N GLY A 6 1.21 -9.46 -16.23
CA GLY A 6 1.77 -8.62 -17.30
C GLY A 6 1.70 -7.14 -16.94
N LEU A 7 0.66 -6.72 -16.22
CA LEU A 7 0.50 -5.34 -15.76
C LEU A 7 1.54 -4.99 -14.69
N ASP A 8 1.72 -5.83 -13.67
CA ASP A 8 2.73 -5.58 -12.62
C ASP A 8 4.15 -5.56 -13.20
N SER A 9 4.42 -6.40 -14.20
CA SER A 9 5.71 -6.43 -14.90
C SER A 9 5.97 -5.13 -15.68
N ALA A 10 4.93 -4.50 -16.21
CA ALA A 10 5.07 -3.22 -16.92
C ALA A 10 5.54 -2.08 -16.01
N PHE A 11 5.13 -2.07 -14.74
CA PHE A 11 5.60 -1.09 -13.75
C PHE A 11 7.12 -1.15 -13.58
N LEU A 12 7.68 -2.36 -13.45
CA LEU A 12 9.13 -2.53 -13.32
C LEU A 12 9.88 -2.21 -14.61
N PHE A 13 9.32 -2.62 -15.76
CA PHE A 13 9.97 -2.42 -17.05
C PHE A 13 10.05 -0.95 -17.47
N LEU A 14 9.03 -0.15 -17.14
CA LEU A 14 8.93 1.25 -17.54
C LEU A 14 9.52 2.25 -16.53
N GLU A 15 9.91 1.79 -15.34
CA GLU A 15 10.47 2.66 -14.30
C GLU A 15 11.83 3.25 -14.73
N THR A 16 11.98 4.56 -14.53
CA THR A 16 13.24 5.29 -14.76
C THR A 16 13.47 6.32 -13.65
N PRO A 17 14.68 6.86 -13.47
CA PRO A 17 14.94 7.89 -12.48
C PRO A 17 14.07 9.15 -12.61
N THR A 18 13.59 9.44 -13.83
CA THR A 18 12.72 10.59 -14.13
C THR A 18 11.24 10.24 -14.19
N SER A 19 10.90 8.96 -14.19
CA SER A 19 9.53 8.44 -14.25
C SER A 19 9.38 7.26 -13.28
N PRO A 20 9.29 7.54 -11.97
CA PRO A 20 9.03 6.51 -10.98
C PRO A 20 7.64 5.91 -11.17
N MET A 21 7.51 4.60 -10.94
CA MET A 21 6.26 3.87 -11.12
C MET A 21 5.57 3.53 -9.79
N HIS A 22 6.07 3.99 -8.66
CA HIS A 22 5.38 3.84 -7.37
C HIS A 22 4.12 4.71 -7.30
N ILE A 23 3.01 4.11 -6.85
CA ILE A 23 1.74 4.82 -6.62
C ILE A 23 1.59 5.10 -5.12
N GLY A 24 1.17 6.31 -4.79
CA GLY A 24 0.81 6.72 -3.43
C GLY A 24 -0.61 7.28 -3.38
N SER A 25 -1.22 7.22 -2.20
CA SER A 25 -2.50 7.87 -1.93
C SER A 25 -2.43 8.59 -0.59
N LEU A 26 -3.14 9.71 -0.49
CA LEU A 26 -3.31 10.48 0.73
C LEU A 26 -4.81 10.66 0.99
N ALA A 27 -5.24 10.27 2.18
CA ALA A 27 -6.60 10.47 2.65
C ALA A 27 -6.59 11.26 3.96
N VAL A 28 -7.49 12.23 4.08
CA VAL A 28 -7.75 12.95 5.33
C VAL A 28 -9.08 12.45 5.88
N ILE A 29 -9.07 11.97 7.12
CA ILE A 29 -10.27 11.44 7.79
C ILE A 29 -10.59 12.38 8.95
N GLU A 30 -11.79 12.94 8.92
CA GLU A 30 -12.30 13.86 9.94
C GLU A 30 -13.49 13.22 10.66
N GLY A 31 -13.76 13.67 11.90
CA GLY A 31 -14.92 13.24 12.68
C GLY A 31 -14.55 12.52 13.97
N SER A 32 -15.35 11.51 14.35
CA SER A 32 -15.28 10.88 15.67
C SER A 32 -14.14 9.87 15.84
N LEU A 33 -13.41 9.52 14.78
CA LEU A 33 -12.32 8.55 14.85
C LEU A 33 -11.10 9.17 15.54
N LYS A 34 -10.74 8.63 16.70
CA LYS A 34 -9.52 9.06 17.40
C LYS A 34 -8.30 8.36 16.83
N PHE A 35 -7.17 9.06 16.86
CA PHE A 35 -5.90 8.54 16.34
C PHE A 35 -5.46 7.24 17.04
N ASP A 36 -5.57 7.16 18.37
CA ASP A 36 -5.14 5.96 19.11
C ASP A 36 -5.99 4.74 18.77
N GLU A 37 -7.31 4.93 18.63
CA GLU A 37 -8.25 3.88 18.21
C GLU A 37 -7.92 3.38 16.79
N PHE A 38 -7.61 4.29 15.86
CA PHE A 38 -7.15 3.94 14.52
C PHE A 38 -5.84 3.13 14.54
N ARG A 39 -4.85 3.58 15.32
CA ARG A 39 -3.54 2.92 15.42
C ARG A 39 -3.67 1.51 16.00
N GLU A 40 -4.43 1.34 17.07
CA GLU A 40 -4.68 0.03 17.70
C GLU A 40 -5.44 -0.91 16.75
N HIS A 41 -6.45 -0.38 16.06
CA HIS A 41 -7.19 -1.13 15.05
C HIS A 41 -6.26 -1.66 13.95
N LEU A 42 -5.41 -0.81 13.38
CA LEU A 42 -4.46 -1.19 12.34
C LEU A 42 -3.45 -2.23 12.83
N ALA A 43 -2.84 -2.01 14.00
CA ALA A 43 -1.85 -2.93 14.58
C ALA A 43 -2.42 -4.34 14.80
N SER A 44 -3.68 -4.44 15.25
CA SER A 44 -4.35 -5.72 15.49
C SER A 44 -4.63 -6.52 14.21
N ARG A 45 -4.56 -5.90 13.02
CA ARG A 45 -4.96 -6.50 11.74
C ARG A 45 -3.83 -6.55 10.72
N LEU A 46 -2.75 -5.80 10.90
CA LEU A 46 -1.67 -5.67 9.91
C LEU A 46 -1.13 -7.03 9.45
N HIS A 47 -0.99 -7.97 10.39
CA HIS A 47 -0.50 -9.33 10.14
C HIS A 47 -1.43 -10.19 9.24
N LEU A 48 -2.69 -9.78 9.05
CA LEU A 48 -3.64 -10.45 8.17
C LEU A 48 -3.46 -10.03 6.71
N VAL A 49 -2.75 -8.94 6.44
CA VAL A 49 -2.54 -8.44 5.08
C VAL A 49 -1.35 -9.19 4.46
N LYS A 50 -1.66 -10.08 3.51
CA LYS A 50 -0.68 -10.96 2.86
C LYS A 50 0.47 -10.19 2.19
N SER A 51 0.20 -9.00 1.64
CA SER A 51 1.23 -8.17 0.97
C SER A 51 2.15 -7.42 1.92
N LEU A 52 1.86 -7.39 3.22
CA LEU A 52 2.63 -6.67 4.24
C LEU A 52 3.38 -7.62 5.20
N ARG A 53 3.41 -8.92 4.89
CA ARG A 53 4.12 -9.96 5.65
C ARG A 53 5.33 -10.44 4.88
#